data_AF-A0A6J3GCI5-F1
#
_entry.id   AF-A0A6J3GCI5-F1
#
_cell.length_a   1.000
_cell.length_b   1.000
_cell.length_c   1.000
_cell.angle_alpha   90.00
_cell.angle_beta   90.00
_cell.angle_gamma   90.00
#
_symmetry.space_group_name_H-M   'P 1'
#
loop_
_entity.id
_entity.type
_entity.pdbx_description
1 polymer ?
#
loop_
_entity_poly.entity_id
_entity_poly.type
_entity_poly.pdbx_seq_one_letter_code
_entity_poly.pdbx_strand_id
1 'polypeptide(L)'
;MKSELVRLPRLERELKQLREESARLREMRETHGLLQEELEGLQRKLGPQEKMQEALVGLELENERLLAKLQSWERLDQITDLNVRTPADLSRFVVELQQRELALKDKNSTITSSARGLEKARQQLQEELRQVNGQLLEERKKRETHEALARRLQKRVLLLTKAQLSQALEELGGQKQRADMLEMELKMLKSQSSSPEQSFLFSREEVDTLRLKVEELEGERSRLEEEKRMLEAQLERLTLQGDYDQSKTKVLHMSLNPASVARQRLREDHNQLQAECERLRGLLRTMERGGTVPADLEATAASLPSSKEVAELRKQVESAELKNQRLKEVFQTKIQEFRKACYTLTGYQIDITTENQYRLTSLYAEHQGDCLIFKATGPSGSKMQLLETEFSRTVGELIEVHLRRQDSIPAFLSSLTLELFSRQTMA
;
A
#
# COMPACT_ATOMS: atom_id res chain seq x y z
N MET A 1 -44.87 -86.21 -118.04
CA MET A 1 -44.33 -85.47 -119.21
C MET A 1 -45.10 -84.18 -119.56
N LYS A 2 -46.32 -84.17 -120.14
CA LYS A 2 -46.99 -82.89 -120.54
C LYS A 2 -47.50 -82.02 -119.35
N SER A 3 -47.89 -82.64 -118.24
CA SER A 3 -48.33 -81.94 -117.02
C SER A 3 -47.19 -81.36 -116.18
N GLU A 4 -45.96 -81.85 -116.37
CA GLU A 4 -44.76 -81.38 -115.67
C GLU A 4 -44.12 -80.18 -116.36
N LEU A 5 -44.20 -80.12 -117.70
CA LEU A 5 -43.78 -78.96 -118.52
C LEU A 5 -44.59 -77.69 -118.24
N VAL A 6 -45.86 -77.81 -117.83
CA VAL A 6 -46.71 -76.65 -117.46
C VAL A 6 -46.44 -76.18 -116.02
N ARG A 7 -45.89 -77.03 -115.15
CA ARG A 7 -45.53 -76.68 -113.76
C ARG A 7 -44.13 -76.07 -113.65
N LEU A 8 -43.24 -76.36 -114.60
CA LEU A 8 -41.86 -75.86 -114.63
C LEU A 8 -41.75 -74.33 -114.51
N PRO A 9 -42.52 -73.50 -115.25
CA PRO A 9 -42.45 -72.05 -115.13
C PRO A 9 -42.97 -71.50 -113.79
N ARG A 10 -43.85 -72.24 -113.10
CA ARG A 10 -44.31 -71.88 -111.74
C ARG A 10 -43.23 -72.20 -110.72
N LEU A 11 -42.65 -73.39 -110.79
CA LEU A 11 -41.52 -73.80 -109.96
C LEU A 11 -40.28 -72.91 -110.17
N GLU A 12 -40.02 -72.44 -111.38
CA GLU A 12 -38.94 -71.49 -111.67
C GLU A 12 -39.18 -70.11 -111.05
N ARG A 13 -40.44 -69.63 -111.02
CA ARG A 13 -40.81 -68.38 -110.34
C ARG A 13 -40.69 -68.55 -108.83
N GLU A 14 -41.15 -69.66 -108.28
CA GLU A 14 -41.01 -70.00 -106.86
C GLU A 14 -39.52 -70.13 -106.48
N LEU A 15 -38.69 -70.77 -107.29
CA LEU A 15 -37.23 -70.83 -107.07
C LEU A 15 -36.55 -69.46 -107.17
N LYS A 16 -37.00 -68.57 -108.06
CA LYS A 16 -36.51 -67.18 -108.12
C LYS A 16 -36.94 -66.40 -106.89
N GLN A 17 -38.20 -66.51 -106.46
CA GLN A 17 -38.72 -65.91 -105.24
C GLN A 17 -37.94 -66.39 -104.01
N LEU A 18 -37.73 -67.70 -103.85
CA LEU A 18 -36.95 -68.26 -102.74
C LEU A 18 -35.47 -67.82 -102.77
N ARG A 19 -34.87 -67.63 -103.96
CA ARG A 19 -33.51 -67.11 -104.10
C ARG A 19 -33.42 -65.63 -103.72
N GLU A 20 -34.39 -64.83 -104.14
CA GLU A 20 -34.51 -63.41 -103.78
C GLU A 20 -34.78 -63.27 -102.28
N GLU A 21 -35.68 -64.08 -101.72
CA GLU A 21 -35.93 -64.16 -100.28
C GLU A 21 -34.68 -64.61 -99.51
N SER A 22 -33.95 -65.61 -100.00
CA SER A 22 -32.68 -66.04 -99.40
C SER A 22 -31.61 -64.95 -99.47
N ALA A 23 -31.54 -64.19 -100.55
CA ALA A 23 -30.62 -63.06 -100.68
C ALA A 23 -31.01 -61.93 -99.70
N ARG A 24 -32.29 -61.56 -99.64
CA ARG A 24 -32.83 -60.59 -98.67
C ARG A 24 -32.56 -61.03 -97.23
N LEU A 25 -32.76 -62.30 -96.90
CA LEU A 25 -32.48 -62.82 -95.55
C LEU A 25 -30.99 -62.80 -95.22
N ARG A 26 -30.09 -62.98 -96.19
CA ARG A 26 -28.64 -62.83 -95.97
C ARG A 26 -28.26 -61.37 -95.74
N GLU A 27 -28.75 -60.45 -96.57
CA GLU A 27 -28.54 -59.01 -96.38
C GLU A 27 -29.10 -58.54 -95.02
N MET A 28 -30.28 -59.02 -94.64
CA MET A 28 -30.86 -58.77 -93.32
C MET A 28 -30.02 -59.35 -92.18
N ARG A 29 -29.38 -60.50 -92.38
CA ARG A 29 -28.49 -61.10 -91.39
C ARG A 29 -27.17 -60.34 -91.25
N GLU A 30 -26.61 -59.88 -92.36
CA GLU A 30 -25.39 -59.06 -92.37
C GLU A 30 -25.65 -57.68 -91.74
N THR A 31 -26.76 -57.03 -92.10
CA THR A 31 -27.17 -55.77 -91.46
C THR A 31 -27.48 -55.96 -89.98
N HIS A 32 -28.12 -57.07 -89.59
CA HIS A 32 -28.32 -57.40 -88.18
C HIS A 32 -26.99 -57.63 -87.44
N GLY A 33 -26.01 -58.29 -88.06
CA GLY A 33 -24.68 -58.50 -87.50
C GLY A 33 -23.91 -57.19 -87.28
N LEU A 34 -23.92 -56.29 -88.27
CA LEU A 34 -23.31 -54.96 -88.14
C LEU A 34 -23.98 -54.15 -87.02
N LEU A 35 -25.32 -54.17 -86.95
CA LEU A 35 -26.06 -53.50 -85.87
C LEU A 35 -25.74 -54.11 -84.50
N GLN A 36 -25.55 -55.43 -84.40
CA GLN A 36 -25.13 -56.08 -83.17
C GLN A 36 -23.71 -55.64 -82.75
N GLU A 37 -22.76 -55.60 -83.67
CA GLU A 37 -21.40 -55.13 -83.39
C GLU A 37 -21.36 -53.65 -82.98
N GLU A 38 -22.16 -52.80 -83.64
CA GLU A 38 -22.35 -51.40 -83.26
C GLU A 38 -22.97 -51.28 -81.87
N LEU A 39 -24.00 -52.08 -81.55
CA LEU A 39 -24.63 -52.12 -80.23
C LEU A 39 -23.64 -52.56 -79.15
N GLU A 40 -22.86 -53.61 -79.40
CA GLU A 40 -21.82 -54.07 -78.47
C GLU A 40 -20.70 -53.02 -78.31
N GLY A 41 -20.30 -52.36 -79.39
CA GLY A 41 -19.31 -51.28 -79.37
C GLY A 41 -19.78 -50.07 -78.57
N LEU A 42 -21.06 -49.72 -78.69
CA LEU A 42 -21.69 -48.67 -77.89
C LEU A 42 -21.81 -49.10 -76.42
N GLN A 43 -22.23 -50.32 -76.13
CA GLN A 43 -22.30 -50.85 -74.75
C GLN A 43 -20.93 -50.87 -74.06
N ARG A 44 -19.86 -51.25 -74.78
CA ARG A 44 -18.47 -51.22 -74.25
C ARG A 44 -17.99 -49.80 -73.94
N LYS A 45 -18.45 -48.78 -74.67
CA LYS A 45 -18.12 -47.37 -74.41
C LYS A 45 -18.98 -46.75 -73.32
N LEU A 46 -20.24 -47.20 -73.22
CA LEU A 46 -21.20 -46.71 -72.23
C LEU A 46 -20.77 -47.05 -70.80
N GLY A 47 -20.32 -48.28 -70.54
CA GLY A 47 -19.92 -48.70 -69.19
C GLY A 47 -18.80 -47.84 -68.53
N PRO A 48 -17.68 -47.54 -69.21
CA PRO A 48 -16.68 -46.61 -68.70
C PRO A 48 -17.19 -45.18 -68.53
N GLN A 49 -18.10 -44.73 -69.41
CA GLN A 49 -18.73 -43.40 -69.27
C GLN A 49 -19.66 -43.34 -68.05
N GLU A 50 -20.47 -44.36 -67.80
CA GLU A 50 -21.33 -44.47 -66.62
C GLU A 50 -20.50 -44.47 -65.33
N LYS A 51 -19.41 -45.26 -65.28
CA LYS A 51 -18.49 -45.27 -64.13
C LYS A 51 -17.81 -43.92 -63.90
N MET A 52 -17.45 -43.21 -64.97
CA MET A 52 -16.88 -41.87 -64.87
C MET A 52 -17.93 -40.87 -64.34
N GLN A 53 -19.18 -40.97 -64.80
CA GLN A 53 -20.29 -40.14 -64.31
C GLN A 53 -20.58 -40.42 -62.84
N GLU A 54 -20.61 -41.68 -62.41
CA GLU A 54 -20.77 -42.06 -61.01
C GLU A 54 -19.63 -41.48 -60.14
N ALA A 55 -18.38 -41.57 -60.59
CA ALA A 55 -17.24 -41.00 -59.89
C ALA A 55 -17.31 -39.46 -59.81
N LEU A 56 -17.75 -38.82 -60.88
CA LEU A 56 -17.92 -37.36 -60.93
C LEU A 56 -19.00 -36.89 -59.96
N VAL A 57 -20.16 -37.55 -59.93
CA VAL A 57 -21.22 -37.28 -58.94
C VAL A 57 -20.71 -37.52 -57.53
N GLY A 58 -19.92 -38.57 -57.29
CA GLY A 58 -19.28 -38.83 -56.00
C GLY A 58 -18.39 -37.67 -55.54
N LEU A 59 -17.54 -37.16 -56.44
CA LEU A 59 -16.65 -36.03 -56.16
C LEU A 59 -17.42 -34.72 -55.95
N GLU A 60 -18.50 -34.48 -56.70
CA GLU A 60 -19.36 -33.31 -56.52
C GLU A 60 -20.02 -33.31 -55.14
N LEU A 61 -20.57 -34.45 -54.71
CA LEU A 61 -21.14 -34.61 -53.37
C LEU A 61 -20.09 -34.43 -52.26
N GLU A 62 -18.87 -34.92 -52.46
CA GLU A 62 -17.77 -34.69 -51.52
C GLU A 62 -17.38 -33.21 -51.46
N ASN A 63 -17.36 -32.52 -52.59
CA ASN A 63 -17.06 -31.09 -52.66
C ASN A 63 -18.14 -30.26 -51.94
N GLU A 64 -19.42 -30.55 -52.18
CA GLU A 64 -20.52 -29.91 -51.45
C GLU A 64 -20.42 -30.14 -49.92
N ARG A 65 -20.07 -31.35 -49.50
CA ARG A 65 -19.85 -31.67 -48.07
C ARG A 65 -18.68 -30.89 -47.49
N LEU A 66 -17.59 -30.73 -48.22
CA LEU A 66 -16.42 -29.96 -47.78
C LEU A 66 -16.73 -28.45 -47.72
N LEU A 67 -17.46 -27.92 -48.71
CA LEU A 67 -17.92 -26.54 -48.71
C LEU A 67 -18.86 -26.25 -47.53
N ALA A 68 -19.79 -27.14 -47.22
CA ALA A 68 -20.67 -27.01 -46.06
C ALA A 68 -19.87 -26.97 -44.74
N LYS A 69 -18.83 -27.80 -44.61
CA LYS A 69 -17.93 -27.78 -43.45
C LYS A 69 -17.17 -26.45 -43.38
N LEU A 70 -16.64 -25.96 -44.49
CA LEU A 70 -15.89 -24.70 -44.52
C LEU A 70 -16.80 -23.51 -44.14
N GLN A 71 -18.01 -23.45 -44.68
CA GLN A 71 -19.01 -22.45 -44.29
C GLN A 71 -19.38 -22.53 -42.81
N SER A 72 -19.40 -23.71 -42.21
CA SER A 72 -19.68 -23.84 -40.77
C SER A 72 -18.58 -23.21 -39.91
N TRP A 73 -17.31 -23.29 -40.34
CA TRP A 73 -16.19 -22.61 -39.68
C TRP A 73 -16.22 -21.09 -39.90
N GLU A 74 -16.59 -20.63 -41.09
CA GLU A 74 -16.77 -19.19 -41.36
C GLU A 74 -17.91 -18.59 -40.53
N ARG A 75 -19.01 -19.33 -40.32
CA ARG A 75 -20.10 -18.90 -39.42
C ARG A 75 -19.63 -18.84 -37.97
N LEU A 76 -18.79 -19.76 -37.53
CA LEU A 76 -18.20 -19.73 -36.18
C LEU A 76 -17.34 -18.48 -35.99
N ASP A 77 -16.58 -18.07 -37.00
CA ASP A 77 -15.81 -16.82 -36.98
C ASP A 77 -16.72 -15.60 -36.73
N GLN A 78 -17.83 -15.50 -37.47
CA GLN A 78 -18.81 -14.41 -37.34
C GLN A 78 -19.50 -14.35 -35.96
N ILE A 79 -19.60 -15.47 -35.26
CA ILE A 79 -20.25 -15.55 -33.95
C ILE A 79 -19.27 -15.24 -32.82
N THR A 80 -17.99 -15.63 -32.99
CA THR A 80 -17.02 -15.64 -31.90
C THR A 80 -16.04 -14.46 -31.93
N ASP A 81 -15.91 -13.74 -33.06
CA ASP A 81 -14.91 -12.67 -33.26
C ASP A 81 -13.46 -13.13 -33.01
N LEU A 82 -13.20 -14.44 -33.01
CA LEU A 82 -11.91 -15.03 -32.66
C LEU A 82 -10.96 -15.16 -33.86
N ASN A 83 -11.35 -14.71 -35.07
CA ASN A 83 -10.61 -14.89 -36.33
C ASN A 83 -10.26 -16.37 -36.59
N VAL A 84 -11.20 -17.28 -36.31
CA VAL A 84 -11.00 -18.73 -36.46
C VAL A 84 -11.79 -19.21 -37.67
N ARG A 85 -11.11 -19.29 -38.82
CA ARG A 85 -11.72 -19.74 -40.09
C ARG A 85 -11.38 -21.17 -40.45
N THR A 86 -10.32 -21.72 -39.85
CA THR A 86 -9.92 -23.10 -40.05
C THR A 86 -9.61 -23.80 -38.72
N PRO A 87 -9.67 -25.15 -38.68
CA PRO A 87 -9.23 -25.91 -37.51
C PRO A 87 -7.78 -25.63 -37.11
N ALA A 88 -6.91 -25.28 -38.07
CA ALA A 88 -5.52 -24.92 -37.81
C ALA A 88 -5.40 -23.59 -37.06
N ASP A 89 -6.26 -22.61 -37.38
CA ASP A 89 -6.30 -21.31 -36.68
C ASP A 89 -6.75 -21.49 -35.23
N LEU A 90 -7.74 -22.36 -34.99
CA LEU A 90 -8.16 -22.72 -33.63
C LEU A 90 -7.01 -23.34 -32.83
N SER A 91 -6.26 -24.26 -33.44
CA SER A 91 -5.10 -24.88 -32.80
C SER A 91 -4.03 -23.85 -32.45
N ARG A 92 -3.71 -22.90 -33.35
CA ARG A 92 -2.78 -21.80 -33.09
C ARG A 92 -3.28 -20.91 -31.95
N PHE A 93 -4.55 -20.55 -31.97
CA PHE A 93 -5.17 -19.73 -30.93
C PHE A 93 -5.12 -20.41 -29.56
N VAL A 94 -5.41 -21.72 -29.50
CA VAL A 94 -5.29 -22.52 -28.26
C VAL A 94 -3.85 -22.53 -27.76
N VAL A 95 -2.86 -22.71 -28.64
CA VAL A 95 -1.44 -22.68 -28.27
C VAL A 95 -1.04 -21.30 -27.76
N GLU A 96 -1.47 -20.21 -28.42
CA GLU A 96 -1.23 -18.85 -27.94
C GLU A 96 -1.87 -18.60 -26.58
N LEU A 97 -3.10 -19.05 -26.37
CA LEU A 97 -3.78 -18.95 -25.07
C LEU A 97 -3.03 -19.72 -23.99
N GLN A 98 -2.59 -20.95 -24.28
CA GLN A 98 -1.78 -21.74 -23.36
C GLN A 98 -0.45 -21.06 -23.03
N GLN A 99 0.23 -20.49 -24.02
CA GLN A 99 1.47 -19.72 -23.80
C GLN A 99 1.23 -18.47 -22.95
N ARG A 100 0.14 -17.73 -23.20
CA ARG A 100 -0.26 -16.58 -22.39
C ARG A 100 -0.57 -17.00 -20.95
N GLU A 101 -1.28 -18.11 -20.77
CA GLU A 101 -1.61 -18.65 -19.44
C GLU A 101 -0.36 -19.05 -18.66
N LEU A 102 0.60 -19.73 -19.30
CA LEU A 102 1.89 -20.06 -18.70
C LEU A 102 2.67 -18.81 -18.30
N ALA A 103 2.77 -17.82 -19.19
CA ALA A 103 3.45 -16.57 -18.88
C ALA A 103 2.78 -15.81 -17.72
N LEU A 104 1.45 -15.84 -17.63
CA LEU A 104 0.72 -15.26 -16.49
C LEU A 104 0.97 -16.05 -15.20
N LYS A 105 1.04 -17.38 -15.25
CA LYS A 105 1.40 -18.23 -14.10
C LYS A 105 2.82 -17.93 -13.61
N ASP A 106 3.78 -17.77 -14.51
CA ASP A 106 5.17 -17.44 -14.17
C ASP A 106 5.27 -16.04 -13.54
N LYS A 107 4.58 -15.05 -14.11
CA LYS A 107 4.46 -13.70 -13.51
C LYS A 107 3.82 -13.75 -12.13
N ASN A 108 2.77 -14.54 -11.95
CA ASN A 108 2.09 -14.66 -10.66
C ASN A 108 3.00 -15.33 -9.61
N SER A 109 3.77 -16.35 -10.00
CA SER A 109 4.72 -17.00 -9.09
C SER A 109 5.87 -16.06 -8.67
N THR A 110 6.39 -15.25 -9.60
CA THR A 110 7.41 -14.22 -9.30
C THR A 110 6.85 -13.12 -8.41
N ILE A 111 5.65 -12.61 -8.68
CA ILE A 111 4.99 -11.63 -7.80
C ILE A 111 4.76 -12.22 -6.41
N THR A 112 4.29 -13.45 -6.31
CA THR A 112 4.02 -14.13 -5.04
C THR A 112 5.31 -14.32 -4.22
N SER A 113 6.42 -14.71 -4.87
CA SER A 113 7.72 -14.85 -4.19
C SER A 113 8.27 -13.50 -3.71
N SER A 114 8.15 -12.45 -4.52
CA SER A 114 8.52 -11.08 -4.14
C SER A 114 7.69 -10.57 -2.96
N ALA A 115 6.36 -10.77 -3.00
CA ALA A 115 5.46 -10.41 -1.90
C ALA A 115 5.85 -11.10 -0.58
N ARG A 116 6.15 -12.41 -0.63
CA ARG A 116 6.67 -13.15 0.55
C ARG A 116 8.01 -12.61 1.05
N GLY A 117 8.90 -12.19 0.14
CA GLY A 117 10.18 -11.57 0.50
C GLY A 117 9.99 -10.24 1.22
N LEU A 118 9.13 -9.36 0.69
CA LEU A 118 8.79 -8.08 1.30
C LEU A 118 8.09 -8.25 2.65
N GLU A 119 7.24 -9.27 2.78
CA GLU A 119 6.54 -9.53 4.04
C GLU A 119 7.49 -10.02 5.15
N LYS A 120 8.48 -10.84 4.81
CA LYS A 120 9.57 -11.22 5.73
C LYS A 120 10.41 -10.01 6.14
N ALA A 121 10.79 -9.16 5.19
CA ALA A 121 11.53 -7.94 5.48
C ALA A 121 10.73 -6.99 6.39
N ARG A 122 9.42 -6.88 6.17
CA ARG A 122 8.51 -6.11 7.05
C ARG A 122 8.47 -6.67 8.47
N GLN A 123 8.40 -8.00 8.62
CA GLN A 123 8.42 -8.65 9.93
C GLN A 123 9.73 -8.40 10.67
N GLN A 124 10.87 -8.52 10.00
CA GLN A 124 12.19 -8.22 10.56
C GLN A 124 12.30 -6.77 11.05
N LEU A 125 11.88 -5.80 10.22
CA LEU A 125 11.87 -4.39 10.61
C LEU A 125 10.92 -4.11 11.79
N GLN A 126 9.79 -4.82 11.89
CA GLN A 126 8.89 -4.71 13.04
C GLN A 126 9.52 -5.26 14.32
N GLU A 127 10.28 -6.36 14.24
CA GLU A 127 11.03 -6.91 15.38
C GLU A 127 12.15 -5.98 15.81
N GLU A 128 12.92 -5.43 14.86
CA GLU A 128 13.96 -4.43 15.15
C GLU A 128 13.38 -3.18 15.81
N LEU A 129 12.27 -2.64 15.30
CA LEU A 129 11.56 -1.53 15.93
C LEU A 129 11.11 -1.85 17.35
N ARG A 130 10.64 -3.09 17.59
CA ARG A 130 10.24 -3.53 18.94
C ARG A 130 11.45 -3.61 19.88
N GLN A 131 12.59 -4.10 19.39
CA GLN A 131 13.84 -4.16 20.17
C GLN A 131 14.36 -2.76 20.50
N VAL A 132 14.44 -1.87 19.51
CA VAL A 132 14.89 -0.47 19.70
C VAL A 132 13.98 0.27 20.66
N ASN A 133 12.65 0.11 20.54
CA ASN A 133 11.72 0.71 21.51
C ASN A 133 11.90 0.15 22.93
N GLY A 134 12.22 -1.14 23.07
CA GLY A 134 12.57 -1.75 24.36
C GLY A 134 13.81 -1.10 24.97
N GLN A 135 14.90 -0.97 24.20
CA GLN A 135 16.13 -0.32 24.64
C GLN A 135 15.91 1.16 25.00
N LEU A 136 15.14 1.89 24.19
CA LEU A 136 14.81 3.29 24.46
C LEU A 136 14.03 3.44 25.78
N LEU A 137 13.11 2.51 26.08
CA LEU A 137 12.37 2.52 27.33
C LEU A 137 13.27 2.24 28.54
N GLU A 138 14.21 1.30 28.41
CA GLU A 138 15.21 1.02 29.45
C GLU A 138 16.12 2.22 29.71
N GLU A 139 16.64 2.86 28.66
CA GLU A 139 17.46 4.06 28.78
C GLU A 139 16.67 5.24 29.38
N ARG A 140 15.39 5.40 29.05
CA ARG A 140 14.51 6.38 29.72
C ARG A 140 14.38 6.09 31.21
N LYS A 141 14.13 4.85 31.61
CA LYS A 141 14.05 4.46 33.03
C LYS A 141 15.37 4.72 33.77
N LYS A 142 16.52 4.39 33.16
CA LYS A 142 17.84 4.70 33.73
C LYS A 142 18.03 6.21 33.88
N ARG A 143 17.66 7.00 32.87
CA ARG A 143 17.74 8.46 32.95
C ARG A 143 16.88 9.03 34.08
N GLU A 144 15.66 8.55 34.25
CA GLU A 144 14.78 8.96 35.35
C GLU A 144 15.36 8.62 36.73
N THR A 145 15.96 7.43 36.90
CA THR A 145 16.60 7.06 38.18
C THR A 145 17.85 7.89 38.46
N HIS A 146 18.68 8.14 37.44
CA HIS A 146 19.85 9.02 37.56
C HIS A 146 19.44 10.47 37.88
N GLU A 147 18.38 10.98 37.27
CA GLU A 147 17.87 12.32 37.55
C GLU A 147 17.31 12.43 38.98
N ALA A 148 16.58 11.41 39.45
CA ALA A 148 16.11 11.36 40.84
C ALA A 148 17.26 11.34 41.85
N LEU A 149 18.34 10.59 41.55
CA LEU A 149 19.55 10.58 42.38
C LEU A 149 20.25 11.94 42.38
N ALA A 150 20.40 12.58 41.21
CA ALA A 150 21.00 13.90 41.09
C ALA A 150 20.22 14.94 41.90
N ARG A 151 18.89 14.94 41.84
CA ARG A 151 18.03 15.83 42.65
C ARG A 151 18.23 15.61 44.16
N ARG A 152 18.38 14.35 44.61
CA ARG A 152 18.66 14.03 46.03
C ARG A 152 20.03 14.55 46.46
N LEU A 153 21.06 14.35 45.65
CA LEU A 153 22.40 14.86 45.91
C LEU A 153 22.42 16.39 45.96
N GLN A 154 21.77 17.05 45.00
CA GLN A 154 21.65 18.50 44.95
C GLN A 154 20.97 19.05 46.21
N LYS A 155 19.89 18.42 46.69
CA LYS A 155 19.24 18.78 47.96
C LYS A 155 20.17 18.60 49.16
N ARG A 156 20.97 17.53 49.19
CA ARG A 156 21.93 17.28 50.29
C ARG A 156 23.07 18.30 50.30
N VAL A 157 23.60 18.64 49.13
CA VAL A 157 24.62 19.70 48.99
C VAL A 157 24.05 21.03 49.48
N LEU A 158 22.83 21.39 49.07
CA LEU A 158 22.17 22.63 49.53
C LEU A 158 22.00 22.68 51.06
N LEU A 159 21.65 21.56 51.69
CA LEU A 159 21.52 21.49 53.16
C LEU A 159 22.87 21.61 53.86
N LEU A 160 23.92 20.95 53.33
CA LEU A 160 25.27 21.04 53.87
C LEU A 160 25.84 22.45 53.73
N THR A 161 25.68 23.10 52.57
CA THR A 161 26.13 24.47 52.37
C THR A 161 25.38 25.43 53.29
N LYS A 162 24.07 25.25 53.48
CA LYS A 162 23.29 26.05 54.44
C LYS A 162 23.79 25.86 55.88
N ALA A 163 24.08 24.62 56.29
CA ALA A 163 24.60 24.32 57.62
C ALA A 163 26.00 24.91 57.86
N GLN A 164 26.88 24.81 56.87
CA GLN A 164 28.21 25.43 56.92
C GLN A 164 28.12 26.96 56.98
N LEU A 165 27.19 27.57 56.24
CA LEU A 165 26.95 29.01 56.29
C LEU A 165 26.42 29.46 57.65
N SER A 166 25.48 28.73 58.26
CA SER A 166 25.01 29.05 59.61
C SER A 166 26.11 28.92 60.65
N GLN A 167 26.95 27.89 60.55
CA GLN A 167 28.08 27.71 61.45
C GLN A 167 29.10 28.85 61.30
N ALA A 168 29.45 29.22 60.06
CA ALA A 168 30.35 30.35 59.80
C ALA A 168 29.79 31.69 60.32
N LEU A 169 28.47 31.90 60.22
CA LEU A 169 27.81 33.09 60.77
C LEU A 169 27.85 33.13 62.31
N GLU A 170 27.65 31.98 62.98
CA GLU A 170 27.78 31.88 64.43
C GLU A 170 29.23 32.09 64.90
N GLU A 171 30.21 31.51 64.21
CA GLU A 171 31.63 31.70 64.49
C GLU A 171 32.05 33.16 64.29
N LEU A 172 31.60 33.80 63.22
CA LEU A 172 31.83 35.23 62.97
C LEU A 172 31.18 36.10 64.06
N GLY A 173 29.96 35.77 64.50
CA GLY A 173 29.28 36.44 65.60
C GLY A 173 30.06 36.33 66.92
N GLY A 174 30.56 35.13 67.24
CA GLY A 174 31.41 34.90 68.41
C GLY A 174 32.76 35.61 68.34
N GLN A 175 33.40 35.63 67.15
CA GLN A 175 34.63 36.40 66.93
C GLN A 175 34.40 37.90 67.09
N LYS A 176 33.27 38.43 66.61
CA LYS A 176 32.91 39.84 66.78
C LYS A 176 32.74 40.21 68.26
N GLN A 177 32.05 39.38 69.04
CA GLN A 177 31.94 39.58 70.49
C GLN A 177 33.30 39.56 71.20
N ARG A 178 34.20 38.65 70.80
CA ARG A 178 35.59 38.63 71.32
C ARG A 178 36.38 39.87 70.93
N ALA A 179 36.24 40.34 69.69
CA ALA A 179 36.87 41.58 69.23
C ALA A 179 36.35 42.78 70.02
N ASP A 180 35.03 42.89 70.26
CA ASP A 180 34.44 43.97 71.05
C ASP A 180 34.94 43.94 72.53
N MET A 181 35.10 42.76 73.12
CA MET A 181 35.69 42.62 74.46
C MET A 181 37.16 43.05 74.48
N LEU A 182 37.96 42.60 73.51
CA LEU A 182 39.36 43.00 73.38
C LEU A 182 39.51 44.49 73.08
N GLU A 183 38.60 45.11 72.32
CA GLU A 183 38.57 46.57 72.12
C GLU A 183 38.24 47.32 73.41
N MET A 184 37.37 46.78 74.24
CA MET A 184 37.04 47.33 75.56
C MET A 184 38.22 47.19 76.52
N GLU A 185 38.88 46.03 76.55
CA GLU A 185 40.12 45.80 77.29
C GLU A 185 41.26 46.70 76.81
N LEU A 186 41.41 46.88 75.49
CA LEU A 186 42.37 47.83 74.92
C LEU A 186 42.03 49.26 75.30
N LYS A 187 40.75 49.68 75.28
CA LYS A 187 40.34 51.01 75.77
C LYS A 187 40.69 51.20 77.25
N MET A 188 40.56 50.16 78.06
CA MET A 188 40.92 50.16 79.48
C MET A 188 42.44 50.14 79.73
N LEU A 189 43.22 49.45 78.89
CA LEU A 189 44.68 49.42 78.95
C LEU A 189 45.30 50.70 78.39
N LYS A 190 44.68 51.30 77.36
CA LYS A 190 45.10 52.57 76.74
C LYS A 190 44.79 53.77 77.65
N SER A 191 43.80 53.66 78.55
CA SER A 191 43.61 54.63 79.64
C SER A 191 44.56 54.41 80.82
N GLN A 192 45.26 53.26 80.89
CA GLN A 192 46.27 52.96 81.91
C GLN A 192 47.73 53.14 81.43
N SER A 193 47.96 53.32 80.13
CA SER A 193 49.31 53.47 79.55
C SER A 193 49.41 54.76 78.74
N SER A 194 49.67 55.88 79.43
CA SER A 194 50.19 57.09 78.79
C SER A 194 51.72 57.01 78.74
N SER A 195 52.26 56.46 77.66
CA SER A 195 53.68 56.58 77.29
C SER A 195 53.87 56.17 75.82
N PRO A 196 54.28 57.08 74.92
CA PRO A 196 54.51 56.75 73.52
C PRO A 196 55.96 56.33 73.31
N GLU A 197 56.18 55.08 72.94
CA GLU A 197 57.44 54.55 72.39
C GLU A 197 57.01 53.43 71.44
N GLN A 198 57.48 53.27 70.21
CA GLN A 198 58.63 53.81 69.51
C GLN A 198 58.32 53.76 68.01
N SER A 199 58.80 54.77 67.31
CA SER A 199 58.89 54.85 65.86
C SER A 199 59.68 53.65 65.31
N PHE A 200 59.00 52.73 64.62
CA PHE A 200 59.67 51.95 63.59
C PHE A 200 60.00 52.91 62.45
N LEU A 201 61.26 53.31 62.36
CA LEU A 201 61.83 54.05 61.23
C LEU A 201 62.00 53.10 60.05
N PHE A 202 60.90 52.81 59.36
CA PHE A 202 60.96 52.93 57.91
C PHE A 202 60.77 54.41 57.62
N SER A 203 61.53 54.96 56.68
CA SER A 203 61.29 56.29 56.14
C SER A 203 59.80 56.36 55.83
N ARG A 204 59.04 57.29 56.41
CA ARG A 204 57.58 57.40 56.17
C ARG A 204 57.27 57.41 54.67
N GLU A 205 58.19 57.99 53.92
CA GLU A 205 58.27 58.01 52.46
C GLU A 205 58.42 56.60 51.83
N GLU A 206 59.22 55.69 52.39
CA GLU A 206 59.31 54.30 51.93
C GLU A 206 58.00 53.54 52.18
N VAL A 207 57.35 53.77 53.32
CA VAL A 207 56.04 53.16 53.60
C VAL A 207 54.99 53.71 52.66
N ASP A 208 55.00 55.01 52.38
CA ASP A 208 54.07 55.66 51.47
C ASP A 208 54.31 55.23 50.00
N THR A 209 55.56 55.07 49.57
CA THR A 209 55.89 54.53 48.23
C THR A 209 55.51 53.06 48.08
N LEU A 210 55.74 52.22 49.10
CA LEU A 210 55.31 50.83 49.08
C LEU A 210 53.78 50.71 49.10
N ARG A 211 53.07 51.58 49.81
CA ARG A 211 51.60 51.66 49.79
C ARG A 211 51.07 52.00 48.40
N LEU A 212 51.63 53.04 47.77
CA LEU A 212 51.30 53.38 46.39
C LEU A 212 51.58 52.22 45.43
N LYS A 213 52.70 51.49 45.64
CA LYS A 213 53.02 50.34 44.79
C LYS A 213 52.06 49.16 44.99
N VAL A 214 51.60 48.94 46.22
CA VAL A 214 50.57 47.93 46.50
C VAL A 214 49.25 48.32 45.83
N GLU A 215 48.83 49.57 45.92
CA GLU A 215 47.62 50.08 45.25
C GLU A 215 47.72 49.95 43.71
N GLU A 216 48.87 50.26 43.12
CA GLU A 216 49.14 50.04 41.70
C GLU A 216 49.01 48.56 41.30
N LEU A 217 49.65 47.66 42.06
CA LEU A 217 49.63 46.23 41.79
C LEU A 217 48.24 45.62 41.99
N GLU A 218 47.47 46.11 42.96
CA GLU A 218 46.06 45.73 43.15
C GLU A 218 45.20 46.20 41.98
N GLY A 219 45.45 47.40 41.46
CA GLY A 219 44.82 47.91 40.25
C GLY A 219 45.15 47.10 39.00
N GLU A 220 46.42 46.76 38.78
CA GLU A 220 46.88 45.90 37.68
C GLU A 220 46.27 44.50 37.78
N ARG A 221 46.25 43.93 38.98
CA ARG A 221 45.62 42.63 39.23
C ARG A 221 44.13 42.65 38.92
N SER A 222 43.39 43.70 39.32
CA SER A 222 41.97 43.82 39.00
C SER A 222 41.73 43.90 37.49
N ARG A 223 42.56 44.66 36.75
CA ARG A 223 42.49 44.74 35.28
C ARG A 223 42.74 43.38 34.62
N LEU A 224 43.78 42.67 35.06
CA LEU A 224 44.08 41.32 34.55
C LEU A 224 42.98 40.31 34.88
N GLU A 225 42.36 40.42 36.05
CA GLU A 225 41.21 39.57 36.43
C GLU A 225 39.99 39.85 35.53
N GLU A 226 39.72 41.11 35.19
CA GLU A 226 38.65 41.49 34.25
C GLU A 226 38.93 41.00 32.83
N GLU A 227 40.16 41.19 32.32
CA GLU A 227 40.58 40.68 31.02
C GLU A 227 40.49 39.16 30.95
N LYS A 228 40.93 38.46 32.01
CA LYS A 228 40.79 37.01 32.13
C LYS A 228 39.33 36.58 32.07
N ARG A 229 38.43 37.23 32.82
CA ARG A 229 36.99 36.92 32.78
C ARG A 229 36.40 37.15 31.39
N MET A 230 36.81 38.22 30.70
CA MET A 230 36.36 38.50 29.34
C MET A 230 36.85 37.42 28.35
N LEU A 231 38.11 37.00 28.46
CA LEU A 231 38.68 35.93 27.64
C LEU A 231 38.03 34.58 27.95
N GLU A 232 37.77 34.27 29.22
CA GLU A 232 37.06 33.06 29.64
C GLU A 232 35.63 33.04 29.08
N ALA A 233 34.90 34.16 29.17
CA ALA A 233 33.56 34.27 28.59
C ALA A 233 33.58 34.13 27.05
N GLN A 234 34.60 34.66 26.38
CA GLN A 234 34.78 34.47 24.94
C GLN A 234 35.09 33.01 24.59
N LEU A 235 35.98 32.36 25.34
CA LEU A 235 36.32 30.95 25.16
C LEU A 235 35.11 30.04 25.42
N GLU A 236 34.31 30.31 26.45
CA GLU A 236 33.07 29.59 26.71
C GLU A 236 32.08 29.76 25.55
N ARG A 237 31.92 30.98 25.02
CA ARG A 237 31.06 31.24 23.86
C ARG A 237 31.53 30.47 22.63
N LEU A 238 32.82 30.45 22.35
CA LEU A 238 33.40 29.72 21.22
C LEU A 238 33.26 28.21 21.41
N THR A 239 33.47 27.71 22.62
CA THR A 239 33.30 26.28 22.96
C THR A 239 31.83 25.86 22.77
N LEU A 240 30.86 26.69 23.16
CA LEU A 240 29.44 26.45 22.91
C LEU A 240 29.08 26.45 21.43
N GLN A 241 29.84 27.17 20.60
CA GLN A 241 29.70 27.17 19.13
C GLN A 241 30.42 25.98 18.47
N GLY A 242 31.18 25.19 19.24
CA GLY A 242 31.87 24.00 18.77
C GLY A 242 33.32 24.23 18.34
N ASP A 243 33.94 25.37 18.70
CA ASP A 243 35.36 25.57 18.49
C ASP A 243 36.19 24.62 19.37
N TYR A 244 37.34 24.19 18.83
CA TYR A 244 38.24 23.26 19.48
C TYR A 244 39.71 23.61 19.18
N ASP A 245 40.58 23.26 20.11
CA ASP A 245 42.03 23.42 19.97
C ASP A 245 42.61 22.32 19.06
N GLN A 246 43.15 22.72 17.91
CA GLN A 246 43.70 21.80 16.90
C GLN A 246 44.94 21.03 17.38
N SER A 247 45.65 21.56 18.39
CA SER A 247 46.81 20.89 18.97
C SER A 247 46.44 19.72 19.88
N LYS A 248 45.24 19.78 20.49
CA LYS A 248 44.75 18.78 21.46
C LYS A 248 43.68 17.86 20.89
N THR A 249 42.86 18.35 19.97
CA THR A 249 41.65 17.66 19.52
C THR A 249 41.61 17.60 18.00
N LYS A 250 41.54 16.38 17.45
CA LYS A 250 41.32 16.14 16.02
C LYS A 250 39.90 15.64 15.79
N VAL A 251 39.12 16.37 15.01
CA VAL A 251 37.74 15.97 14.67
C VAL A 251 37.78 15.00 13.49
N LEU A 252 37.18 13.82 13.70
CA LEU A 252 37.04 12.79 12.67
C LEU A 252 35.55 12.56 12.41
N HIS A 253 35.21 12.32 11.15
CA HIS A 253 33.89 11.86 10.74
C HIS A 253 34.04 10.82 9.63
N MET A 254 33.01 10.01 9.43
CA MET A 254 33.00 9.05 8.33
C MET A 254 33.06 9.79 6.99
N SER A 255 33.90 9.31 6.07
CA SER A 255 33.98 9.83 4.70
C SER A 255 32.66 9.63 3.96
N LEU A 256 32.01 8.48 4.19
CA LEU A 256 30.65 8.18 3.78
C LEU A 256 29.72 8.52 4.95
N ASN A 257 29.16 9.72 4.95
CA ASN A 257 28.18 10.16 5.93
C ASN A 257 26.89 10.58 5.22
N PRO A 258 25.74 10.61 5.92
CA PRO A 258 24.47 10.99 5.29
C PRO A 258 24.51 12.35 4.59
N ALA A 259 25.29 13.32 5.12
CA ALA A 259 25.46 14.63 4.51
C ALA A 259 26.26 14.59 3.20
N SER A 260 27.26 13.73 3.08
CA SER A 260 28.08 13.56 1.86
C SER A 260 27.27 12.85 0.78
N VAL A 261 26.48 11.84 1.15
CA VAL A 261 25.50 11.19 0.26
C VAL A 261 24.43 12.18 -0.21
N ALA A 262 23.86 12.99 0.69
CA ALA A 262 22.87 14.00 0.30
C ALA A 262 23.46 15.06 -0.64
N ARG A 263 24.68 15.54 -0.38
CA ARG A 263 25.39 16.46 -1.28
C ARG A 263 25.70 15.83 -2.63
N GLN A 264 26.03 14.54 -2.66
CA GLN A 264 26.26 13.82 -3.90
C GLN A 264 24.97 13.70 -4.72
N ARG A 265 23.86 13.27 -4.11
CA ARG A 265 22.55 13.23 -4.77
C ARG A 265 22.14 14.58 -5.32
N LEU A 266 22.30 15.64 -4.54
CA LEU A 266 21.97 16.99 -4.99
C LEU A 266 22.81 17.42 -6.20
N ARG A 267 24.08 17.02 -6.28
CA ARG A 267 24.91 17.22 -7.49
C ARG A 267 24.43 16.38 -8.66
N GLU A 268 24.07 15.12 -8.43
CA GLU A 268 23.54 14.23 -9.45
C GLU A 268 22.22 14.78 -10.02
N ASP A 269 21.29 15.21 -9.17
CA ASP A 269 20.03 15.85 -9.54
C ASP A 269 20.28 17.14 -10.32
N HIS A 270 21.23 17.98 -9.88
CA HIS A 270 21.58 19.19 -10.60
C HIS A 270 22.15 18.89 -12.00
N ASN A 271 23.02 17.88 -12.10
CA ASN A 271 23.58 17.45 -13.38
C ASN A 271 22.51 16.87 -14.31
N GLN A 272 21.58 16.08 -13.77
CA GLN A 272 20.44 15.54 -14.52
C GLN A 272 19.55 16.67 -15.03
N LEU A 273 19.20 17.62 -14.16
CA LEU A 273 18.38 18.77 -14.52
C LEU A 273 19.07 19.64 -15.58
N GLN A 274 20.39 19.85 -15.45
CA GLN A 274 21.16 20.57 -16.44
C GLN A 274 21.17 19.84 -17.79
N ALA A 275 21.40 18.52 -17.79
CA ALA A 275 21.37 17.71 -19.00
C ALA A 275 19.99 17.72 -19.67
N GLU A 276 18.91 17.64 -18.90
CA GLU A 276 17.54 17.77 -19.40
C GLU A 276 17.27 19.16 -19.98
N CYS A 277 17.71 20.21 -19.29
CA CYS A 277 17.58 21.58 -19.76
C CYS A 277 18.36 21.79 -21.07
N GLU A 278 19.56 21.22 -21.20
CA GLU A 278 20.36 21.26 -22.43
C GLU A 278 19.70 20.47 -23.56
N ARG A 279 19.16 19.28 -23.26
CA ARG A 279 18.38 18.46 -24.20
C ARG A 279 17.14 19.19 -24.70
N LEU A 280 16.35 19.78 -23.80
CA LEU A 280 15.15 20.54 -24.13
C LEU A 280 15.49 21.81 -24.91
N ARG A 281 16.55 22.52 -24.55
CA ARG A 281 17.05 23.67 -25.32
C ARG A 281 17.51 23.24 -26.72
N GLY A 282 18.18 22.09 -26.84
CA GLY A 282 18.56 21.51 -28.12
C GLY A 282 17.35 21.19 -28.99
N LEU A 283 16.34 20.56 -28.41
CA LEU A 283 15.07 20.27 -29.08
C LEU A 283 14.35 21.54 -29.54
N LEU A 284 14.19 22.53 -28.66
CA LEU A 284 13.57 23.81 -28.99
C LEU A 284 14.30 24.47 -30.15
N ARG A 285 15.64 24.48 -30.15
CA ARG A 285 16.43 25.00 -31.29
C ARG A 285 16.19 24.23 -32.59
N THR A 286 15.98 22.91 -32.55
CA THR A 286 15.65 22.13 -33.75
C THR A 286 14.24 22.43 -34.27
N MET A 287 13.27 22.61 -33.36
CA MET A 287 11.90 22.99 -33.70
C MET A 287 11.83 24.43 -34.25
N GLU A 288 12.54 25.38 -33.62
CA GLU A 288 12.62 26.78 -34.05
C GLU A 288 13.28 26.94 -35.43
N ARG A 289 14.21 26.03 -35.79
CA ARG A 289 14.82 25.97 -37.13
C ARG A 289 13.93 25.29 -38.18
N GLY A 290 12.69 24.92 -37.84
CA GLY A 290 11.74 24.31 -38.77
C GLY A 290 12.03 22.84 -39.08
N GLY A 291 12.83 22.15 -38.26
CA GLY A 291 13.07 20.71 -38.39
C GLY A 291 11.93 19.88 -37.83
N THR A 292 11.61 18.76 -38.51
CA THR A 292 10.73 17.72 -37.97
C THR A 292 11.27 17.19 -36.63
N VAL A 293 10.38 16.98 -35.67
CA VAL A 293 10.70 16.47 -34.32
C VAL A 293 11.59 15.22 -34.45
N PRO A 294 12.76 15.15 -33.78
CA PRO A 294 13.61 13.97 -33.78
C PRO A 294 12.86 12.72 -33.31
N ALA A 295 13.05 11.58 -33.99
CA ALA A 295 12.37 10.30 -33.72
C ALA A 295 12.50 9.79 -32.27
N ASP A 296 13.52 10.24 -31.53
CA ASP A 296 13.71 9.94 -30.11
C ASP A 296 12.59 10.50 -29.21
N LEU A 297 11.83 11.50 -29.69
CA LEU A 297 10.66 12.05 -28.98
C LEU A 297 9.36 11.34 -29.30
N GLU A 298 9.25 10.62 -30.42
CA GLU A 298 8.17 9.65 -30.61
C GLU A 298 8.39 8.42 -29.71
N ALA A 299 9.66 8.00 -29.51
CA ALA A 299 10.00 6.92 -28.60
C ALA A 299 9.83 7.30 -27.11
N THR A 300 10.14 8.53 -26.71
CA THR A 300 9.90 9.01 -25.32
C THR A 300 8.46 9.45 -25.07
N ALA A 301 7.70 9.90 -26.09
CA ALA A 301 6.25 10.03 -26.02
C ALA A 301 5.53 8.67 -25.95
N ALA A 302 6.15 7.59 -26.47
CA ALA A 302 5.68 6.22 -26.27
C ALA A 302 6.02 5.65 -24.87
N SER A 303 6.88 6.32 -24.09
CA SER A 303 7.20 5.98 -22.69
C SER A 303 6.41 6.80 -21.66
N LEU A 304 5.67 7.81 -22.09
CA LEU A 304 4.52 8.30 -21.31
C LEU A 304 3.46 7.20 -21.40
N PRO A 305 2.81 6.79 -20.29
CA PRO A 305 1.82 5.74 -20.33
C PRO A 305 0.80 6.11 -21.42
N SER A 306 0.67 5.23 -22.40
CA SER A 306 -0.16 5.44 -23.59
C SER A 306 -1.50 6.00 -23.14
N SER A 307 -2.03 7.03 -23.81
CA SER A 307 -3.34 7.60 -23.47
C SER A 307 -4.45 6.53 -23.34
N LYS A 308 -4.27 5.38 -24.02
CA LYS A 308 -5.11 4.19 -23.89
C LYS A 308 -4.92 3.44 -22.56
N GLU A 309 -3.69 3.28 -22.08
CA GLU A 309 -3.38 2.67 -20.77
C GLU A 309 -3.87 3.55 -19.62
N VAL A 310 -3.72 4.88 -19.73
CA VAL A 310 -4.31 5.81 -18.76
C VAL A 310 -5.84 5.74 -18.77
N ALA A 311 -6.47 5.58 -19.93
CA ALA A 311 -7.92 5.40 -20.03
C ALA A 311 -8.37 4.05 -19.47
N GLU A 312 -7.61 2.98 -19.66
CA GLU A 312 -7.88 1.66 -19.09
C GLU A 312 -7.72 1.66 -17.57
N LEU A 313 -6.66 2.27 -17.04
CA LEU A 313 -6.45 2.43 -15.60
C LEU A 313 -7.56 3.28 -14.96
N ARG A 314 -8.00 4.36 -15.62
CA ARG A 314 -9.15 5.15 -15.17
C ARG A 314 -10.43 4.31 -15.13
N LYS A 315 -10.71 3.53 -16.17
CA LYS A 315 -11.86 2.60 -16.17
C LYS A 315 -11.73 1.54 -15.07
N GLN A 316 -10.53 1.06 -14.78
CA GLN A 316 -10.31 0.12 -13.69
C GLN A 316 -10.56 0.77 -12.32
N VAL A 317 -10.09 2.00 -12.11
CA VAL A 317 -10.36 2.78 -10.89
C VAL A 317 -11.86 3.03 -10.74
N GLU A 318 -12.54 3.52 -11.78
CA GLU A 318 -13.99 3.71 -11.77
C GLU A 318 -14.75 2.41 -11.46
N SER A 319 -14.31 1.28 -12.03
CA SER A 319 -14.92 -0.02 -11.75
C SER A 319 -14.68 -0.48 -10.30
N ALA A 320 -13.52 -0.17 -9.72
CA ALA A 320 -13.18 -0.49 -8.34
C ALA A 320 -13.93 0.41 -7.36
N GLU A 321 -14.05 1.70 -7.65
CA GLU A 321 -14.86 2.66 -6.90
C GLU A 321 -16.33 2.24 -6.90
N LEU A 322 -16.87 1.84 -8.06
CA LEU A 322 -18.24 1.33 -8.15
C LEU A 322 -18.43 0.03 -7.36
N LYS A 323 -17.46 -0.88 -7.39
CA LYS A 323 -17.49 -2.10 -6.55
C LYS A 323 -17.48 -1.75 -5.06
N ASN A 324 -16.65 -0.81 -4.63
CA ASN A 324 -16.60 -0.33 -3.25
C ASN A 324 -17.89 0.36 -2.82
N GLN A 325 -18.52 1.12 -3.71
CA GLN A 325 -19.81 1.75 -3.46
C GLN A 325 -20.92 0.71 -3.29
N ARG A 326 -21.01 -0.26 -4.21
CA ARG A 326 -21.96 -1.38 -4.08
C ARG A 326 -21.73 -2.19 -2.82
N LEU A 327 -20.48 -2.41 -2.43
CA LEU A 327 -20.15 -3.11 -1.18
C LEU A 327 -20.62 -2.34 0.06
N LYS A 328 -20.46 -1.01 0.07
CA LYS A 328 -20.98 -0.14 1.14
C LYS A 328 -22.51 -0.19 1.20
N GLU A 329 -23.18 -0.15 0.06
CA GLU A 329 -24.65 -0.27 -0.03
C GLU A 329 -25.12 -1.61 0.53
N VAL A 330 -24.53 -2.73 0.09
CA VAL A 330 -24.86 -4.08 0.60
C VAL A 330 -24.60 -4.18 2.10
N PHE A 331 -23.48 -3.63 2.59
CA PHE A 331 -23.19 -3.62 4.03
C PHE A 331 -24.23 -2.81 4.80
N GLN A 332 -24.62 -1.63 4.33
CA GLN A 332 -25.67 -0.81 4.94
C GLN A 332 -27.01 -1.56 4.97
N THR A 333 -27.42 -2.18 3.85
CA THR A 333 -28.65 -2.98 3.80
C THR A 333 -28.61 -4.15 4.77
N LYS A 334 -27.49 -4.87 4.86
CA LYS A 334 -27.33 -6.01 5.77
C LYS A 334 -27.35 -5.60 7.24
N ILE A 335 -26.71 -4.49 7.59
CA ILE A 335 -26.75 -3.95 8.96
C ILE A 335 -28.15 -3.46 9.31
N GLN A 336 -28.87 -2.81 8.39
CA GLN A 336 -30.26 -2.40 8.59
C GLN A 336 -31.20 -3.60 8.75
N GLU A 337 -31.03 -4.65 7.94
CA GLU A 337 -31.75 -5.92 8.06
C GLU A 337 -31.53 -6.55 9.44
N PHE A 338 -30.27 -6.63 9.88
CA PHE A 338 -29.92 -7.14 11.21
C PHE A 338 -30.51 -6.29 12.32
N ARG A 339 -30.41 -4.95 12.23
CA ARG A 339 -30.98 -4.03 13.22
C ARG A 339 -32.49 -4.18 13.33
N LYS A 340 -33.18 -4.31 12.19
CA LYS A 340 -34.63 -4.54 12.15
C LYS A 340 -35.00 -5.88 12.79
N ALA A 341 -34.25 -6.94 12.48
CA ALA A 341 -34.46 -8.25 13.10
C ALA A 341 -34.24 -8.20 14.62
N CYS A 342 -33.15 -7.61 15.09
CA CYS A 342 -32.88 -7.42 16.52
C CYS A 342 -33.97 -6.60 17.20
N TYR A 343 -34.44 -5.51 16.57
CA TYR A 343 -35.51 -4.68 17.10
C TYR A 343 -36.82 -5.45 17.25
N THR A 344 -37.20 -6.24 16.25
CA THR A 344 -38.42 -7.07 16.31
C THR A 344 -38.32 -8.23 17.30
N LEU A 345 -37.15 -8.86 17.43
CA LEU A 345 -36.97 -10.04 18.29
C LEU A 345 -36.75 -9.67 19.76
N THR A 346 -35.95 -8.64 20.03
CA THR A 346 -35.50 -8.28 21.39
C THR A 346 -36.19 -7.04 21.94
N GLY A 347 -36.89 -6.28 21.10
CA GLY A 347 -37.50 -5.01 21.47
C GLY A 347 -36.50 -3.84 21.54
N TYR A 348 -35.21 -4.03 21.24
CA TYR A 348 -34.20 -2.97 21.28
C TYR A 348 -33.66 -2.62 19.89
N GLN A 349 -33.70 -1.34 19.56
CA GLN A 349 -33.01 -0.78 18.39
C GLN A 349 -31.61 -0.34 18.82
N ILE A 350 -30.59 -0.92 18.16
CA ILE A 350 -29.17 -0.70 18.47
C ILE A 350 -28.56 0.19 17.38
N ASP A 351 -28.24 1.43 17.74
CA ASP A 351 -27.61 2.43 16.88
C ASP A 351 -26.17 2.71 17.32
N ILE A 352 -25.27 2.95 16.36
CA ILE A 352 -23.87 3.29 16.63
C ILE A 352 -23.74 4.82 16.56
N THR A 353 -23.28 5.45 17.65
CA THR A 353 -23.07 6.91 17.71
C THR A 353 -21.73 7.32 17.08
N THR A 354 -21.54 8.63 16.86
CA THR A 354 -20.30 9.22 16.33
C THR A 354 -19.06 8.96 17.21
N GLU A 355 -19.25 8.62 18.48
CA GLU A 355 -18.18 8.35 19.45
C GLU A 355 -17.93 6.84 19.64
N ASN A 356 -18.35 6.00 18.67
CA ASN A 356 -18.26 4.53 18.75
C ASN A 356 -18.94 3.95 20.01
N GLN A 357 -20.08 4.51 20.39
CA GLN A 357 -20.92 4.01 21.47
C GLN A 357 -22.18 3.37 20.89
N TYR A 358 -22.78 2.46 21.63
CA TYR A 358 -24.02 1.77 21.25
C TYR A 358 -25.20 2.41 21.97
N ARG A 359 -26.05 3.10 21.23
CA ARG A 359 -27.31 3.65 21.71
C ARG A 359 -28.40 2.58 21.55
N LEU A 360 -29.05 2.22 22.66
CA LEU A 360 -30.18 1.32 22.71
C LEU A 360 -31.44 2.13 22.96
N THR A 361 -32.39 2.04 22.04
CA THR A 361 -33.75 2.58 22.20
C THR A 361 -34.72 1.41 22.32
N SER A 362 -35.55 1.43 23.37
CA SER A 362 -36.56 0.39 23.59
C SER A 362 -37.78 0.63 22.68
N LEU A 363 -38.42 -0.44 22.22
CA LEU A 363 -39.71 -0.43 21.53
C LEU A 363 -40.81 0.17 22.42
N TYR A 364 -40.72 -0.06 23.74
CA TYR A 364 -41.68 0.39 24.74
C TYR A 364 -41.17 1.64 25.50
N ALA A 365 -40.39 2.49 24.84
CA ALA A 365 -39.91 3.73 25.45
C ALA A 365 -41.08 4.70 25.73
N GLU A 366 -41.16 5.23 26.96
CA GLU A 366 -42.20 6.16 27.38
C GLU A 366 -42.03 7.54 26.73
N HIS A 367 -40.78 7.95 26.49
CA HIS A 367 -40.44 9.20 25.79
C HIS A 367 -39.50 8.97 24.61
N GLN A 368 -39.62 9.80 23.56
CA GLN A 368 -38.78 9.73 22.35
C GLN A 368 -37.28 9.97 22.60
N GLY A 369 -36.91 10.47 23.79
CA GLY A 369 -35.53 10.70 24.22
C GLY A 369 -34.93 9.55 25.03
N ASP A 370 -35.73 8.56 25.44
CA ASP A 370 -35.28 7.51 26.36
C ASP A 370 -34.35 6.54 25.64
N CYS A 371 -33.08 6.61 26.01
CA CYS A 371 -32.06 5.73 25.46
C CYS A 371 -31.01 5.36 26.50
N LEU A 372 -30.48 4.15 26.34
CA LEU A 372 -29.32 3.67 27.09
C LEU A 372 -28.10 3.73 26.19
N ILE A 373 -26.96 4.17 26.72
CA ILE A 373 -25.71 4.25 25.95
C ILE A 373 -24.70 3.29 26.57
N PHE A 374 -24.20 2.35 25.77
CA PHE A 374 -23.14 1.43 26.16
C PHE A 374 -21.86 1.75 25.40
N LYS A 375 -20.72 1.70 26.10
CA LYS A 375 -19.40 1.85 25.50
C LYS A 375 -18.62 0.55 25.67
N ALA A 376 -18.03 0.07 24.58
CA ALA A 376 -17.13 -1.07 24.61
C ALA A 376 -15.85 -0.70 25.38
N THR A 377 -15.55 -1.43 26.46
CA THR A 377 -14.34 -1.28 27.27
C THR A 377 -13.45 -2.51 27.12
N GLY A 378 -12.29 -2.32 26.48
CA GLY A 378 -11.26 -3.36 26.28
C GLY A 378 -10.80 -3.49 24.83
N PRO A 379 -9.63 -4.11 24.57
CA PRO A 379 -9.04 -4.23 23.23
C PRO A 379 -9.84 -5.13 22.26
N SER A 380 -10.76 -5.93 22.78
CA SER A 380 -11.58 -6.90 22.05
C SER A 380 -13.07 -6.55 21.97
N GLY A 381 -13.50 -5.41 22.54
CA GLY A 381 -14.91 -5.01 22.59
C GLY A 381 -15.83 -5.96 23.39
N SER A 382 -15.25 -6.87 24.18
CA SER A 382 -15.97 -7.98 24.83
C SER A 382 -16.67 -7.60 26.14
N LYS A 383 -16.31 -6.47 26.76
CA LYS A 383 -17.02 -5.92 27.90
C LYS A 383 -17.68 -4.60 27.48
N MET A 384 -18.94 -4.44 27.85
CA MET A 384 -19.72 -3.24 27.58
C MET A 384 -20.00 -2.56 28.91
N GLN A 385 -19.70 -1.27 29.00
CA GLN A 385 -19.99 -0.45 30.17
C GLN A 385 -21.14 0.50 29.85
N LEU A 386 -22.15 0.53 30.73
CA LEU A 386 -23.25 1.48 30.64
C LEU A 386 -22.74 2.88 31.01
N LEU A 387 -23.07 3.87 30.18
CA LEU A 387 -22.91 5.30 30.47
C LEU A 387 -24.19 5.83 31.09
N GLU A 388 -24.04 6.80 31.97
CA GLU A 388 -25.16 7.46 32.62
C GLU A 388 -25.92 8.34 31.61
N THR A 389 -27.19 8.02 31.39
CA THR A 389 -28.15 8.82 30.64
C THR A 389 -29.29 9.26 31.57
N GLU A 390 -30.11 10.22 31.13
CA GLU A 390 -31.29 10.65 31.91
C GLU A 390 -32.24 9.47 32.19
N PHE A 391 -32.41 8.60 31.20
CA PHE A 391 -33.18 7.36 31.34
C PHE A 391 -32.48 6.34 32.26
N SER A 392 -31.14 6.22 32.23
CA SER A 392 -30.46 5.28 33.14
C SER A 392 -30.66 5.65 34.62
N ARG A 393 -30.91 6.94 34.94
CA ARG A 393 -31.17 7.37 36.32
C ARG A 393 -32.53 6.91 36.84
N THR A 394 -33.53 6.78 35.97
CA THR A 394 -34.88 6.32 36.39
C THR A 394 -34.93 4.83 36.65
N VAL A 395 -34.04 4.05 36.03
CA VAL A 395 -33.95 2.59 36.19
C VAL A 395 -32.77 2.14 37.07
N GLY A 396 -32.33 3.00 37.99
CA GLY A 396 -31.18 2.76 38.87
C GLY A 396 -31.29 1.47 39.70
N GLU A 397 -32.49 1.12 40.17
CA GLU A 397 -32.72 -0.11 40.95
C GLU A 397 -32.45 -1.38 40.12
N LEU A 398 -32.89 -1.41 38.86
CA LEU A 398 -32.65 -2.52 37.93
C LEU A 398 -31.17 -2.63 37.55
N ILE A 399 -30.47 -1.50 37.44
CA ILE A 399 -29.02 -1.47 37.18
C ILE A 399 -28.26 -2.06 38.37
N GLU A 400 -28.59 -1.69 39.61
CA GLU A 400 -27.92 -2.24 40.79
C GLU A 400 -28.16 -3.75 40.94
N VAL A 401 -29.38 -4.22 40.70
CA VAL A 401 -29.70 -5.65 40.83
C VAL A 401 -29.06 -6.48 39.70
N HIS A 402 -29.22 -6.08 38.44
CA HIS A 402 -28.85 -6.93 37.32
C HIS A 402 -27.46 -6.63 36.74
N LEU A 403 -27.02 -5.36 36.75
CA LEU A 403 -25.73 -4.97 36.20
C LEU A 403 -24.61 -4.99 37.25
N ARG A 404 -24.88 -4.63 38.52
CA ARG A 404 -23.86 -4.65 39.58
C ARG A 404 -23.78 -5.99 40.32
N ARG A 405 -24.90 -6.58 40.73
CA ARG A 405 -24.89 -7.84 41.50
C ARG A 405 -24.78 -9.09 40.63
N GLN A 406 -25.44 -9.09 39.47
CA GLN A 406 -25.47 -10.26 38.56
C GLN A 406 -24.51 -10.16 37.37
N ASP A 407 -23.87 -9.00 37.16
CA ASP A 407 -22.92 -8.71 36.05
C ASP A 407 -23.41 -9.18 34.66
N SER A 408 -24.72 -9.07 34.40
CA SER A 408 -25.35 -9.61 33.19
C SER A 408 -26.21 -8.57 32.49
N ILE A 409 -25.68 -8.03 31.38
CA ILE A 409 -26.40 -7.10 30.50
C ILE A 409 -27.66 -7.74 29.89
N PRO A 410 -27.64 -9.01 29.41
CA PRO A 410 -28.85 -9.64 28.89
C PRO A 410 -29.95 -9.77 29.95
N ALA A 411 -29.60 -10.09 31.20
CA ALA A 411 -30.57 -10.17 32.29
C ALA A 411 -31.19 -8.78 32.58
N PHE A 412 -30.35 -7.75 32.62
CA PHE A 412 -30.79 -6.36 32.80
C PHE A 412 -31.77 -5.91 31.70
N LEU A 413 -31.40 -6.09 30.42
CA LEU A 413 -32.24 -5.67 29.29
C LEU A 413 -33.56 -6.46 29.24
N SER A 414 -33.55 -7.74 29.61
CA SER A 414 -34.77 -8.55 29.65
C SER A 414 -35.74 -8.06 30.73
N SER A 415 -35.25 -7.87 31.97
CA SER A 415 -36.07 -7.32 33.07
C SER A 415 -36.61 -5.94 32.74
N LEU A 416 -35.77 -5.08 32.15
CA LEU A 416 -36.17 -3.74 31.73
C LEU A 416 -37.24 -3.76 30.64
N THR A 417 -37.15 -4.69 29.68
CA THR A 417 -38.17 -4.85 28.65
C THR A 417 -39.52 -5.24 29.26
N LEU A 418 -39.53 -6.18 30.21
CA LEU A 418 -40.75 -6.60 30.89
C LEU A 418 -41.37 -5.46 31.72
N GLU A 419 -40.54 -4.67 32.40
CA GLU A 419 -40.97 -3.51 33.18
C GLU A 419 -41.58 -2.42 32.27
N LEU A 420 -40.90 -2.05 31.19
CA LEU A 420 -41.40 -1.07 30.23
C LEU A 420 -42.68 -1.55 29.53
N PHE A 421 -42.76 -2.84 29.19
CA PHE A 421 -43.96 -3.43 28.64
C PHE A 421 -45.13 -3.38 29.65
N SER A 422 -44.89 -3.73 30.91
CA SER A 422 -45.89 -3.66 31.98
C SER A 422 -46.45 -2.24 32.12
N ARG A 423 -45.58 -1.23 32.16
CA ARG A 423 -45.97 0.18 32.24
C ARG A 423 -46.79 0.64 31.03
N GLN A 424 -46.44 0.19 29.83
CA GLN A 424 -47.20 0.49 28.61
C GLN A 424 -48.60 -0.14 28.64
N THR A 425 -48.76 -1.32 29.25
CA THR A 425 -50.05 -2.03 29.34
C THR A 425 -50.94 -1.62 30.52
N MET A 426 -50.39 -0.89 31.50
CA MET A 426 -51.11 -0.38 32.67
C MET A 426 -51.77 0.98 32.44
N ALA A 427 -51.63 1.55 31.23
CA ALA A 427 -52.27 2.80 30.80
C ALA A 427 -53.68 2.58 30.22
#